data_AF-A0A8T3RBS2-F1
#
_entry.id   AF-A0A8T3RBS2-F1
#
_cell.length_a   1.000
_cell.length_b   1.000
_cell.length_c   1.000
_cell.angle_alpha   90.00
_cell.angle_beta   90.00
_cell.angle_gamma   90.00
#
_symmetry.space_group_name_H-M   'P 1'
#
loop_
_entity.id
_entity.type
_entity.pdbx_description
1 polymer ?
#
loop_
_entity_poly.entity_id
_entity_poly.type
_entity_poly.pdbx_seq_one_letter_code
_entity_poly.pdbx_strand_id
1 'polypeptide(L)'
;LICGIDVQREPRARVAARLMDPARIEHEEPAWAVQLERRHAPVQGPGAWKRLLPAIAADVADQELLSPAELREARVPTLLVYGDRDIFVPVDHAAALHRQLPSARLLVAPDCPHQVMVSQPALFNQAAGTFYRSTERLARERAGASAPPGPEPSSDGAAVLDPSLVLAEASASEAASGPPGGPEPHADDPEWWDAWR
;
A
#
# COMPACT_ATOMS: atom_id res chain seq x y z
N LEU A 1 -4.80 8.91 -6.37
CA LEU A 1 -4.06 7.63 -6.31
C LEU A 1 -2.72 7.88 -5.64
N ILE A 2 -2.28 6.99 -4.73
CA ILE A 2 -0.89 6.93 -4.28
C ILE A 2 -0.30 5.65 -4.85
N CYS A 3 0.89 5.71 -5.44
CA CYS A 3 1.53 4.58 -6.11
C CYS A 3 3.02 4.52 -5.74
N GLY A 4 3.49 3.34 -5.35
CA GLY A 4 4.91 3.05 -5.08
C GLY A 4 5.46 1.90 -5.94
N ILE A 5 4.78 1.60 -7.06
CA ILE A 5 5.19 0.58 -8.03
C ILE A 5 5.30 1.20 -9.43
N ASP A 6 6.07 0.57 -10.31
CA ASP A 6 6.24 1.04 -11.69
C ASP A 6 5.51 0.17 -12.72
N VAL A 7 5.70 0.53 -13.99
CA VAL A 7 5.23 -0.20 -15.17
C VAL A 7 6.35 -0.97 -15.86
N GLN A 8 7.48 -1.18 -15.17
CA GLN A 8 8.59 -1.97 -15.70
C GLN A 8 8.56 -3.36 -15.05
N ARG A 9 8.80 -4.39 -15.86
CA ARG A 9 8.85 -5.75 -15.34
C ARG A 9 10.14 -5.99 -14.56
N GLU A 10 11.26 -5.51 -15.11
CA GLU A 10 12.58 -5.60 -14.49
C GLU A 10 12.98 -4.27 -13.88
N PRO A 11 13.77 -4.26 -12.77
CA PRO A 11 14.33 -5.42 -12.08
C PRO A 11 13.34 -6.09 -11.11
N ARG A 12 12.15 -5.51 -10.91
CA ARG A 12 11.13 -5.93 -9.93
C ARG A 12 10.87 -7.43 -9.92
N ALA A 13 10.68 -8.05 -11.08
CA ALA A 13 10.41 -9.48 -11.19
C ALA A 13 11.57 -10.34 -10.66
N ARG A 14 12.81 -10.01 -11.03
CA ARG A 14 14.00 -10.73 -10.53
C ARG A 14 14.24 -10.49 -9.05
N VAL A 15 13.99 -9.28 -8.56
CA VAL A 15 14.11 -8.97 -7.13
C VAL A 15 13.04 -9.72 -6.34
N ALA A 16 11.78 -9.74 -6.80
CA ALA A 16 10.71 -10.53 -6.18
C ALA A 16 11.06 -12.03 -6.14
N ALA A 17 11.47 -12.61 -7.27
CA ALA A 17 11.85 -14.02 -7.35
C ALA A 17 12.97 -14.40 -6.36
N ARG A 18 13.92 -13.49 -6.12
CA ARG A 18 15.00 -13.70 -5.14
C ARG A 18 14.53 -13.50 -3.70
N LEU A 19 13.89 -12.36 -3.41
CA LEU A 19 13.53 -11.99 -2.04
C LEU A 19 12.43 -12.86 -1.46
N MET A 20 11.52 -13.36 -2.31
CA MET A 20 10.34 -14.13 -1.94
C MET A 20 10.56 -15.66 -2.06
N ASP A 21 11.81 -16.12 -2.15
CA ASP A 21 12.17 -17.55 -2.15
C ASP A 21 12.18 -18.09 -0.69
N PRO A 22 11.28 -19.02 -0.32
CA PRO A 22 11.24 -19.56 1.02
C PRO A 22 12.53 -20.29 1.42
N ALA A 23 13.17 -21.02 0.50
CA ALA A 23 14.38 -21.78 0.82
C ALA A 23 15.55 -20.84 1.16
N ARG A 24 15.66 -19.74 0.42
CA ARG A 24 16.60 -18.66 0.73
C ARG A 24 16.31 -18.05 2.10
N ILE A 25 15.07 -17.68 2.36
CA ILE A 25 14.67 -17.04 3.63
C ILE A 25 14.96 -17.95 4.83
N GLU A 26 14.64 -19.24 4.73
CA GLU A 26 14.95 -20.20 5.81
C GLU A 26 16.46 -20.34 6.07
N HIS A 27 17.27 -20.22 5.03
CA HIS A 27 18.72 -20.36 5.13
C HIS A 27 19.42 -19.09 5.59
N GLU A 28 19.09 -17.95 4.98
CA GLU A 28 19.78 -16.67 5.15
C GLU A 28 19.14 -15.81 6.25
N GLU A 29 17.83 -15.93 6.48
CA GLU A 29 17.03 -15.05 7.35
C GLU A 29 16.07 -15.85 8.27
N PRO A 30 16.56 -16.79 9.09
CA PRO A 30 15.72 -17.70 9.86
C PRO A 30 14.81 -16.99 10.88
N ALA A 31 15.24 -15.83 11.41
CA ALA A 31 14.40 -15.00 12.28
C ALA A 31 13.17 -14.47 11.52
N TRP A 32 13.34 -14.05 10.26
CA TRP A 32 12.24 -13.59 9.42
C TRP A 32 11.32 -14.74 9.02
N ALA A 33 11.86 -15.94 8.76
CA ALA A 33 11.05 -17.14 8.54
C ALA A 33 10.10 -17.43 9.72
N VAL A 34 10.57 -17.28 10.97
CA VAL A 34 9.75 -17.42 12.17
C VAL A 34 8.67 -16.34 12.26
N GLN A 35 8.98 -15.10 11.91
CA GLN A 35 8.00 -14.00 11.86
C GLN A 35 6.91 -14.25 10.81
N LEU A 36 7.30 -14.72 9.61
CA LEU A 36 6.38 -15.08 8.54
C LEU A 36 5.46 -16.23 8.96
N GLU A 37 6.01 -17.27 9.60
CA GLU A 37 5.21 -18.36 10.16
C GLU A 37 4.23 -17.85 11.21
N ARG A 38 4.70 -17.07 12.20
CA ARG A 38 3.86 -16.47 13.26
C ARG A 38 2.71 -15.65 12.69
N ARG A 39 2.95 -14.91 11.60
CA ARG A 39 1.95 -14.02 11.00
C ARG A 39 0.92 -14.75 10.15
N HIS A 40 1.36 -15.72 9.35
CA HIS A 40 0.49 -16.35 8.35
C HIS A 40 -0.16 -17.65 8.84
N ALA A 41 0.51 -18.42 9.71
CA ALA A 41 0.01 -19.72 10.15
C ALA A 41 -1.34 -19.68 10.90
N PRO A 42 -1.62 -18.70 11.80
CA PRO A 42 -2.87 -18.71 12.58
C PRO A 42 -4.14 -18.62 11.73
N VAL A 43 -4.07 -17.99 10.56
CA VAL A 43 -5.23 -17.74 9.70
C VAL A 43 -5.21 -18.62 8.44
N GLN A 44 -4.03 -18.92 7.91
CA GLN A 44 -3.85 -19.58 6.60
C GLN A 44 -3.27 -21.01 6.71
N GLY A 45 -3.00 -21.47 7.93
CA GLY A 45 -2.45 -22.79 8.26
C GLY A 45 -0.91 -22.84 8.24
N PRO A 46 -0.29 -23.86 8.87
CA PRO A 46 1.16 -24.00 8.94
C PRO A 46 1.85 -23.92 7.58
N GLY A 47 2.98 -23.19 7.52
CA GLY A 47 3.75 -22.98 6.30
C GLY A 47 3.05 -22.17 5.21
N ALA A 48 1.97 -21.44 5.52
CA ALA A 48 1.22 -20.67 4.53
C ALA A 48 2.08 -19.63 3.80
N TRP A 49 3.00 -18.98 4.49
CA TRP A 49 3.91 -18.00 3.89
C TRP A 49 4.79 -18.63 2.78
N LYS A 50 5.14 -19.92 2.89
CA LYS A 50 5.90 -20.65 1.86
C LYS A 50 5.12 -20.88 0.58
N ARG A 51 3.79 -20.81 0.62
CA ARG A 51 2.92 -20.84 -0.56
C ARG A 51 2.62 -19.42 -1.05
N LEU A 52 2.45 -18.49 -0.12
CA LEU A 52 2.12 -17.09 -0.41
C LEU A 52 3.24 -16.36 -1.14
N LEU A 53 4.47 -16.42 -0.64
CA LEU A 53 5.58 -15.66 -1.20
C LEU A 53 5.89 -16.02 -2.67
N PRO A 54 5.97 -17.32 -3.06
CA PRO A 54 6.08 -17.67 -4.48
C PRO A 54 4.89 -17.23 -5.32
N ALA A 55 3.67 -17.23 -4.77
CA ALA A 55 2.48 -16.76 -5.49
C ALA A 55 2.55 -15.25 -5.76
N ILE A 56 3.01 -14.46 -4.80
CA ILE A 56 3.25 -13.02 -4.99
C ILE A 56 4.35 -12.79 -6.03
N ALA A 57 5.45 -13.55 -5.97
CA ALA A 57 6.52 -13.43 -6.97
C ALA A 57 6.04 -13.76 -8.38
N ALA A 58 5.19 -14.77 -8.53
CA ALA A 58 4.56 -15.12 -9.81
C ALA A 58 3.62 -14.01 -10.29
N ASP A 59 2.76 -13.48 -9.41
CA ASP A 59 1.88 -12.35 -9.75
C ASP A 59 2.67 -11.13 -10.23
N VAL A 60 3.74 -10.76 -9.52
CA VAL A 60 4.67 -9.70 -9.91
C VAL A 60 5.30 -9.98 -11.30
N ALA A 61 5.69 -11.22 -11.55
CA ALA A 61 6.35 -11.63 -12.79
C ALA A 61 5.38 -11.67 -13.99
N ASP A 62 4.09 -11.91 -13.77
CA ASP A 62 3.10 -12.10 -14.84
C ASP A 62 2.14 -10.91 -15.02
N GLN A 63 2.14 -9.95 -14.09
CA GLN A 63 1.26 -8.79 -14.12
C GLN A 63 1.26 -8.09 -15.49
N GLU A 64 0.07 -7.77 -15.98
CA GLU A 64 -0.12 -6.91 -17.15
C GLU A 64 0.27 -5.46 -16.81
N LEU A 65 1.06 -4.84 -17.67
CA LEU A 65 1.63 -3.51 -17.43
C LEU A 65 1.07 -2.51 -18.43
N LEU A 66 0.74 -1.32 -17.93
CA LEU A 66 0.26 -0.23 -18.77
C LEU A 66 1.33 0.21 -19.77
N SER A 67 0.91 0.40 -21.01
CA SER A 67 1.74 0.96 -22.06
C SER A 67 1.99 2.46 -21.84
N PRO A 68 3.06 3.02 -22.46
CA PRO A 68 3.30 4.45 -22.45
C PRO A 68 2.13 5.30 -22.97
N ALA A 69 1.32 4.77 -23.89
CA ALA A 69 0.15 5.47 -24.43
C ALA A 69 -0.95 5.59 -23.37
N GLU A 70 -1.29 4.48 -22.71
CA GLU A 70 -2.28 4.44 -21.63
C GLU A 70 -1.88 5.35 -20.45
N LEU A 71 -0.59 5.37 -20.11
CA LEU A 71 -0.08 6.28 -19.06
C LEU A 71 -0.28 7.76 -19.40
N ARG A 72 -0.05 8.15 -20.66
CA ARG A 72 -0.25 9.55 -21.10
C ARG A 72 -1.72 9.94 -21.16
N GLU A 73 -2.61 8.97 -21.32
CA GLU A 73 -4.06 9.17 -21.28
C GLU A 73 -4.61 9.25 -19.86
N ALA A 74 -3.92 8.65 -18.88
CA ALA A 74 -4.34 8.68 -17.49
C ALA A 74 -4.50 10.13 -16.97
N ARG A 75 -5.72 10.46 -16.52
CA ARG A 75 -6.06 11.77 -15.93
C ARG A 75 -6.19 11.72 -14.41
N VAL A 76 -6.03 10.57 -13.78
CA VAL A 76 -6.16 10.44 -12.32
C VAL A 76 -4.97 11.12 -11.65
N PRO A 77 -5.18 12.12 -10.77
CA PRO A 77 -4.09 12.67 -9.97
C PRO A 77 -3.40 11.54 -9.21
N THR A 78 -2.07 11.50 -9.31
CA THR A 78 -1.25 10.40 -8.76
C THR A 78 -0.08 10.96 -7.98
N LEU A 79 0.11 10.50 -6.74
CA LEU A 79 1.34 10.73 -5.99
C LEU A 79 2.20 9.47 -6.11
N LEU A 80 3.35 9.62 -6.75
CA LEU A 80 4.41 8.62 -6.82
C LEU A 80 5.26 8.74 -5.56
N VAL A 81 5.41 7.66 -4.80
CA VAL A 81 6.14 7.63 -3.52
C VAL A 81 7.19 6.53 -3.58
N TYR A 82 8.46 6.92 -3.46
CA TYR A 82 9.61 6.03 -3.60
C TYR A 82 10.68 6.35 -2.58
N GLY A 83 11.46 5.36 -2.18
CA GLY A 83 12.71 5.55 -1.46
C GLY A 83 13.90 5.63 -2.41
N ASP A 84 14.95 6.37 -2.06
CA ASP A 84 16.17 6.46 -2.87
C ASP A 84 17.07 5.21 -2.79
N ARG A 85 16.80 4.30 -1.84
CA ARG A 85 17.43 2.99 -1.68
C ARG A 85 16.50 1.83 -2.06
N ASP A 86 15.44 2.13 -2.80
CA ASP A 86 14.50 1.11 -3.26
C ASP A 86 15.14 0.18 -4.30
N ILE A 87 15.44 -1.04 -3.87
CA ILE A 87 15.97 -2.10 -4.75
C ILE A 87 14.88 -2.78 -5.57
N PHE A 88 13.62 -2.68 -5.15
CA PHE A 88 12.47 -3.30 -5.81
C PHE A 88 12.01 -2.46 -7.02
N VAL A 89 11.98 -1.13 -6.85
CA VAL A 89 11.71 -0.16 -7.91
C VAL A 89 12.72 1.00 -7.85
N PRO A 90 13.76 0.99 -8.68
CA PRO A 90 14.78 2.02 -8.68
C PRO A 90 14.24 3.43 -8.96
N VAL A 91 14.87 4.46 -8.38
CA VAL A 91 14.44 5.86 -8.51
C VAL A 91 14.35 6.35 -9.96
N ASP A 92 15.20 5.83 -10.86
CA ASP A 92 15.17 6.17 -12.28
C ASP A 92 13.87 5.74 -12.95
N HIS A 93 13.25 4.65 -12.47
CA HIS A 93 11.96 4.16 -12.95
C HIS A 93 10.83 5.05 -12.45
N ALA A 94 10.89 5.46 -11.18
CA ALA A 94 9.96 6.45 -10.63
C ALA A 94 10.00 7.76 -11.43
N ALA A 95 11.20 8.24 -11.78
CA ALA A 95 11.38 9.42 -12.62
C ALA A 95 10.84 9.21 -14.04
N ALA A 96 11.03 8.02 -14.64
CA ALA A 96 10.48 7.68 -15.95
C ALA A 96 8.96 7.60 -15.97
N LEU A 97 8.34 7.05 -14.91
CA LEU A 97 6.89 7.00 -14.76
C LEU A 97 6.31 8.40 -14.55
N HIS A 98 6.96 9.23 -13.72
CA HIS A 98 6.57 10.62 -13.50
C HIS A 98 6.51 11.42 -14.81
N ARG A 99 7.47 11.22 -15.72
CA ARG A 99 7.48 11.89 -17.03
C ARG A 99 6.34 11.46 -17.95
N GLN A 100 5.76 10.28 -17.73
CA GLN A 100 4.70 9.74 -18.58
C GLN A 100 3.30 10.05 -18.05
N LEU A 101 3.15 10.27 -16.75
CA LEU A 101 1.88 10.57 -16.09
C LEU A 101 1.66 12.10 -15.98
N PRO A 102 0.73 12.69 -16.74
CA PRO A 102 0.59 14.15 -16.83
C PRO A 102 0.17 14.85 -15.53
N SER A 103 -0.53 14.12 -14.66
CA SER A 103 -1.03 14.62 -13.36
C SER A 103 -0.28 14.02 -12.17
N ALA A 104 0.91 13.46 -12.41
CA ALA A 104 1.71 12.89 -11.34
C ALA A 104 2.47 13.96 -10.55
N ARG A 105 2.73 13.63 -9.28
CA ARG A 105 3.71 14.29 -8.42
C ARG A 105 4.65 13.22 -7.91
N LEU A 106 5.91 13.56 -7.68
CA LEU A 106 6.92 12.62 -7.21
C LEU A 106 7.46 13.02 -5.84
N LEU A 107 7.42 12.06 -4.91
CA LEU A 107 8.14 12.08 -3.64
C LEU A 107 9.23 11.00 -3.71
N VAL A 108 10.49 11.42 -3.53
CA VAL A 108 11.61 10.51 -3.27
C VAL A 108 12.08 10.76 -1.83
N ALA A 109 11.92 9.75 -0.98
CA ALA A 109 12.33 9.78 0.41
C ALA A 109 13.83 9.44 0.52
N PRO A 110 14.65 10.29 1.18
CA PRO A 110 16.08 10.05 1.32
C PRO A 110 16.38 8.95 2.33
N ASP A 111 17.42 8.17 2.09
CA ASP A 111 17.84 7.04 2.95
C ASP A 111 16.68 6.09 3.28
N CYS A 112 15.91 5.72 2.27
CA CYS A 112 14.64 5.00 2.47
C CYS A 112 14.52 3.82 1.50
N PRO A 113 14.13 2.62 1.98
CA PRO A 113 13.86 1.46 1.12
C PRO A 113 12.48 1.59 0.43
N HIS A 114 12.02 0.52 -0.20
CA HIS A 114 10.73 0.45 -0.92
C HIS A 114 9.52 0.95 -0.10
N GLN A 115 9.53 0.64 1.20
CA GLN A 115 8.41 0.82 2.12
C GLN A 115 8.43 2.20 2.81
N VAL A 116 8.23 3.28 2.06
CA VAL A 116 8.34 4.66 2.59
C VAL A 116 7.33 4.96 3.69
N MET A 117 6.08 4.50 3.55
CA MET A 117 5.00 4.71 4.52
C MET A 117 5.31 4.15 5.91
N VAL A 118 6.22 3.19 5.95
CA VAL A 118 6.68 2.52 7.14
C VAL A 118 7.97 3.14 7.66
N SER A 119 8.93 3.31 6.77
CA SER A 119 10.29 3.69 7.15
C SER A 119 10.36 5.16 7.53
N GLN A 120 9.50 5.98 6.90
CA GLN A 120 9.39 7.42 7.15
C GLN A 120 7.92 7.85 7.22
N PRO A 121 7.17 7.40 8.24
CA PRO A 121 5.72 7.57 8.31
C PRO A 121 5.31 9.04 8.40
N ALA A 122 6.09 9.87 9.09
CA ALA A 122 5.83 11.31 9.18
C ALA A 122 5.93 12.00 7.80
N LEU A 123 6.98 11.70 7.03
CA LEU A 123 7.17 12.25 5.68
C LEU A 123 6.04 11.79 4.75
N PHE A 124 5.73 10.49 4.78
CA PHE A 124 4.65 9.92 4.00
C PHE A 124 3.30 10.57 4.33
N ASN A 125 2.93 10.64 5.61
CA ASN A 125 1.65 11.19 6.05
C ASN A 125 1.50 12.67 5.68
N GLN A 126 2.57 13.46 5.81
CA GLN A 126 2.57 14.86 5.39
C GLN A 126 2.34 15.01 3.87
N ALA A 127 3.06 14.22 3.07
CA ALA A 127 2.94 14.25 1.61
C ALA A 127 1.56 13.76 1.14
N ALA A 128 1.10 12.62 1.65
CA ALA A 128 -0.21 12.05 1.35
C ALA A 128 -1.34 13.01 1.74
N GLY A 129 -1.30 13.59 2.94
CA GLY A 129 -2.30 14.55 3.39
C GLY A 129 -2.36 15.81 2.53
N THR A 130 -1.18 16.33 2.13
CA THR A 130 -1.10 17.49 1.23
C THR A 130 -1.65 17.15 -0.16
N PHE A 131 -1.30 15.98 -0.68
CA PHE A 131 -1.80 15.49 -1.94
C PHE A 131 -3.33 15.34 -1.94
N TYR A 132 -3.90 14.67 -0.93
CA TYR A 132 -5.36 14.49 -0.83
C TYR A 132 -6.09 15.83 -0.78
N ARG A 133 -5.70 16.75 0.11
CA ARG A 133 -6.32 18.09 0.17
C ARG A 133 -6.28 18.81 -1.18
N SER A 134 -5.16 18.77 -1.88
CA SER A 134 -5.01 19.44 -3.18
C SER A 134 -5.81 18.81 -4.33
N THR A 135 -6.28 17.57 -4.17
CA THR A 135 -7.04 16.83 -5.19
C THR A 135 -8.51 16.68 -4.84
N GLU A 136 -8.92 17.15 -3.66
CA GLU A 136 -10.27 16.99 -3.12
C GLU A 136 -11.35 17.52 -4.07
N ARG A 137 -11.17 18.73 -4.62
CA ARG A 137 -12.13 19.31 -5.58
C ARG A 137 -12.36 18.39 -6.78
N LEU A 138 -11.28 17.91 -7.41
CA LEU A 138 -11.35 16.99 -8.56
C LEU A 138 -12.04 15.67 -8.19
N ALA A 139 -11.78 15.16 -6.99
CA ALA A 139 -12.44 13.95 -6.50
C ALA A 139 -13.95 14.17 -6.31
N ARG A 140 -14.35 15.31 -5.73
CA ARG A 140 -15.77 15.68 -5.56
C ARG A 140 -16.49 15.86 -6.89
N GLU A 141 -15.87 16.53 -7.85
CA GLU A 141 -16.42 16.72 -9.21
C GLU A 141 -16.67 15.37 -9.90
N ARG A 142 -15.72 14.43 -9.81
CA ARG A 142 -15.87 13.09 -10.39
C ARG A 142 -16.93 12.26 -9.70
N ALA A 143 -17.01 12.35 -8.37
CA ALA A 143 -18.04 11.67 -7.61
C ALA A 143 -19.44 12.20 -7.98
N GLY A 144 -19.59 13.52 -8.10
CA GLY A 144 -20.85 14.16 -8.53
C GLY A 144 -21.22 13.86 -9.98
N ALA A 145 -20.25 13.81 -10.89
CA ALA A 145 -20.49 13.46 -12.30
C ALA A 145 -20.82 11.98 -12.52
N SER A 146 -20.49 11.11 -11.57
CA SER A 146 -20.77 9.67 -11.62
C SER A 146 -22.07 9.30 -10.91
N ALA A 147 -22.79 10.26 -10.32
CA ALA A 147 -24.12 10.02 -9.77
C ALA A 147 -25.11 9.80 -10.93
N PRO A 148 -25.91 8.72 -10.94
CA PRO A 148 -27.03 8.61 -11.88
C PRO A 148 -27.96 9.82 -11.68
N PRO A 149 -28.72 10.27 -12.70
CA PRO A 149 -29.76 11.26 -12.48
C PRO A 149 -30.73 10.69 -11.42
N GLY A 150 -30.66 11.23 -10.21
CA GLY A 150 -31.51 10.81 -9.11
C GLY A 150 -32.97 11.16 -9.43
N PRO A 151 -33.95 10.39 -8.93
CA PRO A 151 -35.32 10.89 -8.91
C PRO A 151 -35.35 12.20 -8.11
N GLU A 152 -36.21 13.13 -8.55
CA GLU A 152 -36.49 14.41 -7.87
C GLU A 152 -36.54 14.23 -6.35
N PRO A 153 -35.95 15.16 -5.56
CA PRO A 153 -35.77 14.96 -4.13
C PRO A 153 -37.12 14.82 -3.42
N SER A 154 -37.42 13.61 -2.95
CA SER A 154 -38.42 13.42 -1.90
C SER A 154 -37.82 13.91 -0.58
N SER A 155 -38.57 14.70 0.17
CA SER A 155 -38.17 15.44 1.37
C SER A 155 -37.80 14.60 2.60
N ASP A 156 -37.50 13.31 2.45
CA ASP A 156 -37.15 12.43 3.57
C ASP A 156 -35.80 11.73 3.35
N GLY A 157 -34.85 12.03 4.24
CA GLY A 157 -33.75 11.11 4.55
C GLY A 157 -32.36 11.42 3.96
N ALA A 158 -31.87 12.67 4.05
CA ALA A 158 -30.42 12.90 3.95
C ALA A 158 -29.76 12.57 5.30
N ALA A 159 -29.38 11.31 5.51
CA ALA A 159 -28.51 10.94 6.61
C ALA A 159 -27.08 11.42 6.30
N VAL A 160 -26.78 12.64 6.75
CA VAL A 160 -25.41 13.12 6.91
C VAL A 160 -24.71 12.17 7.88
N LEU A 161 -23.58 11.60 7.48
CA LEU A 161 -22.74 10.84 8.40
C LEU A 161 -22.28 11.77 9.52
N ASP A 162 -22.85 11.58 10.71
CA ASP A 162 -22.49 12.32 11.91
C ASP A 162 -21.12 11.85 12.41
N PRO A 163 -20.09 12.72 12.43
CA PRO A 163 -18.76 12.36 12.90
C PRO A 163 -18.72 11.89 14.37
N SER A 164 -19.74 12.19 15.17
CA SER A 164 -19.82 11.75 16.57
C SER A 164 -20.18 10.26 16.72
N LEU A 165 -20.79 9.64 15.70
CA LEU A 165 -21.09 8.20 15.71
C LEU A 165 -19.85 7.33 15.48
N VAL A 166 -18.86 7.83 14.73
CA VAL A 166 -17.60 7.10 14.47
C VAL A 166 -16.73 7.00 15.74
N LEU A 167 -16.82 7.98 16.64
CA LEU A 167 -16.10 7.97 17.92
C LEU A 167 -16.80 7.13 18.99
N ALA A 168 -18.12 6.95 18.90
CA ALA A 168 -18.89 6.14 19.87
C ALA A 168 -18.65 4.63 19.69
N GLU A 169 -18.48 4.14 18.47
CA GLU A 169 -18.15 2.72 18.23
C GLU A 169 -16.73 2.35 18.70
N ALA A 170 -15.79 3.30 18.67
CA ALA A 170 -14.44 3.10 19.21
C ALA A 170 -14.44 2.90 20.73
N SER A 171 -15.24 3.66 21.49
CA SER A 171 -15.33 3.50 22.95
C SER A 171 -16.20 2.32 23.40
N ALA A 172 -17.16 1.85 22.57
CA ALA A 172 -17.94 0.65 22.90
C ALA A 172 -17.13 -0.65 22.74
N SER A 173 -16.12 -0.65 21.85
CA SER A 173 -15.22 -1.80 21.67
C SER A 173 -14.20 -1.96 22.81
N GLU A 174 -13.88 -0.91 23.56
CA GLU A 174 -12.95 -0.96 24.71
C GLU A 174 -13.60 -1.52 25.99
N ALA A 175 -14.93 -1.60 26.09
CA ALA A 175 -15.62 -2.04 27.30
C ALA A 175 -15.95 -3.54 27.35
N ALA A 176 -15.67 -4.29 26.28
CA ALA A 176 -16.03 -5.70 26.16
C ALA A 176 -14.83 -6.59 25.79
N SER A 177 -13.77 -6.60 26.60
CA SER A 177 -12.78 -7.69 26.62
C SER A 177 -11.95 -7.71 27.91
N GLY A 178 -12.31 -8.61 28.83
CA GLY A 178 -11.39 -9.23 29.80
C GLY A 178 -11.16 -10.70 29.40
N PRO A 179 -10.04 -11.33 29.80
CA PRO A 179 -9.12 -12.00 28.87
C PRO A 179 -9.46 -13.47 28.58
N PRO A 180 -8.86 -14.05 27.51
CA PRO A 180 -7.74 -14.96 27.79
C PRO A 180 -6.48 -14.63 26.99
N GLY A 181 -5.34 -14.88 27.63
CA GLY A 181 -4.03 -14.47 27.18
C GLY A 181 -3.57 -15.09 25.86
N GLY A 182 -2.99 -14.22 25.04
CA GLY A 182 -2.08 -14.49 23.94
C GLY A 182 -1.50 -13.14 23.52
N PRO A 183 -0.19 -13.01 23.25
CA PRO A 183 0.36 -11.72 22.86
C PRO A 183 -0.27 -11.27 21.54
N GLU A 184 -0.96 -10.13 21.56
CA GLU A 184 -1.44 -9.49 20.33
C GLU A 184 -0.22 -9.20 19.42
N PRO A 185 -0.28 -9.52 18.12
CA PRO A 185 0.79 -9.18 17.21
C PRO A 185 0.74 -7.67 16.94
N HIS A 186 1.51 -6.91 17.70
CA HIS A 186 1.73 -5.49 17.49
C HIS A 186 2.15 -5.22 16.04
N ALA A 187 1.44 -4.31 15.39
CA ALA A 187 1.83 -3.71 14.10
C ALA A 187 3.11 -2.86 14.20
N ASP A 188 3.67 -2.72 15.41
CA ASP A 188 4.81 -1.88 15.76
C ASP A 188 6.14 -2.65 15.87
N ASP A 189 6.19 -3.93 15.47
CA ASP A 189 7.45 -4.71 15.45
C ASP A 189 8.40 -4.14 14.36
N PRO A 190 9.44 -3.37 14.72
CA PRO A 190 10.30 -2.69 13.76
C PRO A 190 11.18 -3.67 12.97
N GLU A 191 11.36 -4.90 13.48
CA GLU A 191 12.28 -5.89 12.91
C GLU A 191 11.76 -6.53 11.64
N TRP A 192 10.47 -6.45 11.33
CA TRP A 192 9.93 -7.12 10.14
C TRP A 192 10.43 -6.49 8.85
N TRP A 193 10.70 -5.18 8.86
CA TRP A 193 11.14 -4.44 7.68
C TRP A 193 12.62 -4.56 7.38
N ASP A 194 13.40 -5.15 8.28
CA ASP A 194 14.84 -5.24 8.12
C ASP A 194 15.24 -6.15 6.95
N ALA A 195 14.38 -7.10 6.56
CA ALA A 195 14.54 -7.91 5.35
C ALA A 195 14.41 -7.09 4.03
N TRP A 196 13.89 -5.86 4.11
CA TRP A 196 13.68 -4.95 2.99
C TRP A 196 14.59 -3.71 3.01
N ARG A 197 15.53 -3.62 3.98
CA ARG A 197 16.60 -2.61 3.99
C ARG A 197 17.75 -3.01 3.07
#